data_AF-A0A9P7EUC5-F1
#
_entry.id   AF-A0A9P7EUC5-F1
#
_cell.length_a   1.000
_cell.length_b   1.000
_cell.length_c   1.000
_cell.angle_alpha   90.00
_cell.angle_beta   90.00
_cell.angle_gamma   90.00
#
_symmetry.space_group_name_H-M   'P 1'
#
loop_
_entity.id
_entity.type
_entity.pdbx_description
1 polymer ?
#
loop_
_entity_poly.entity_id
_entity_poly.type
_entity_poly.pdbx_seq_one_letter_code
_entity_poly.pdbx_strand_id
1 'polypeptide(L)'
;VNTIAVRIPGSEASKNFVRNEIRSYFSYFGLPHLFFTFNPSAAHSPIFQVMYGDSSVDLTSHFPRLIAGREHALRLAHDPVAAADFFEFSWRCCFEYLLGWDFKAGKSSAAGGLFGHICAFYGSSE
;
A
#
# COMPACT_ATOMS: atom_id res chain seq x y z
N VAL A 1 28.18 3.49 -15.40
CA VAL A 1 27.48 4.01 -16.59
C VAL A 1 25.97 3.88 -16.34
N ASN A 2 25.18 4.96 -16.49
CA ASN A 2 23.74 5.13 -16.18
C ASN A 2 23.31 5.43 -14.72
N THR A 3 24.06 6.23 -13.96
CA THR A 3 23.69 6.61 -12.56
C THR A 3 22.40 7.44 -12.47
N ILE A 4 22.06 8.24 -13.49
CA ILE A 4 20.85 9.10 -13.46
C ILE A 4 19.57 8.27 -13.68
N ALA A 5 19.62 7.25 -14.53
CA ALA A 5 18.46 6.43 -14.86
C ALA A 5 17.91 5.65 -13.66
N VAL A 6 18.76 5.27 -12.69
CA VAL A 6 18.35 4.55 -11.47
C VAL A 6 17.29 5.34 -10.68
N ARG A 7 17.32 6.67 -10.73
CA ARG A 7 16.40 7.54 -10.00
C ARG A 7 15.10 7.83 -10.75
N ILE A 8 14.97 7.38 -11.99
CA ILE A 8 13.75 7.54 -12.77
C ILE A 8 12.85 6.33 -12.47
N PRO A 9 11.68 6.53 -11.83
CA PRO A 9 10.73 5.45 -11.58
C PRO A 9 10.37 4.72 -12.89
N GLY A 10 10.27 3.38 -12.84
CA GLY A 10 9.94 2.55 -14.00
C GLY A 10 11.05 2.39 -15.05
N SER A 11 12.22 3.03 -14.89
CA SER A 11 13.35 2.81 -15.80
C SER A 11 13.94 1.40 -15.63
N GLU A 12 14.62 0.88 -16.66
CA GLU A 12 15.30 -0.41 -16.55
C GLU A 12 16.37 -0.43 -15.46
N ALA A 13 17.03 0.71 -15.22
CA ALA A 13 18.00 0.84 -14.15
C ALA A 13 17.34 0.79 -12.77
N SER A 14 16.17 1.41 -12.60
CA SER A 14 15.37 1.35 -11.37
C SER A 14 14.86 -0.07 -11.10
N LYS A 15 14.31 -0.74 -12.12
CA LYS A 15 13.87 -2.13 -12.02
C LYS A 15 15.01 -3.08 -11.61
N ASN A 16 16.20 -2.88 -12.17
CA ASN A 16 17.38 -3.67 -11.79
C ASN A 16 17.83 -3.38 -10.35
N PHE A 17 17.71 -2.14 -9.90
CA PHE A 17 17.98 -1.77 -8.52
C PHE A 17 17.02 -2.48 -7.55
N VAL A 18 15.70 -2.41 -7.79
CA VAL A 18 14.67 -3.12 -7.02
C VAL A 18 14.94 -4.62 -6.95
N ARG A 19 15.29 -5.26 -8.08
CA ARG A 19 15.64 -6.69 -8.11
C ARG A 19 16.86 -7.01 -7.24
N ASN A 20 17.85 -6.13 -7.20
CA ASN A 20 19.04 -6.32 -6.37
C ASN A 20 18.72 -6.17 -4.88
N GLU A 21 17.82 -5.27 -4.50
CA GLU A 21 17.34 -5.17 -3.12
C GLU A 21 16.56 -6.42 -2.70
N ILE A 22 15.63 -6.91 -3.54
CA ILE A 22 14.91 -8.17 -3.24
C ILE A 22 15.89 -9.32 -3.04
N ARG A 23 16.93 -9.44 -3.89
CA ARG A 23 17.96 -10.46 -3.75
C ARG A 23 18.79 -10.30 -2.48
N SER A 24 19.11 -9.09 -2.05
CA SER A 24 19.86 -8.87 -0.81
C SER A 24 19.04 -9.29 0.42
N TYR A 25 17.72 -9.06 0.40
CA TYR A 25 16.81 -9.59 1.41
C TYR A 25 16.85 -11.12 1.46
N PHE A 26 16.88 -11.79 0.30
CA PHE A 26 16.90 -13.25 0.25
C PHE A 26 18.20 -13.81 0.83
N SER A 27 19.33 -13.13 0.57
CA SER A 27 20.63 -13.52 1.11
C SER A 27 20.71 -13.35 2.64
N TYR A 28 19.99 -12.38 3.22
CA TYR A 28 20.06 -12.09 4.66
C TYR A 28 18.96 -12.77 5.48
N PHE A 29 17.71 -12.73 5.02
CA PHE A 29 16.53 -13.28 5.72
C PHE A 29 16.10 -14.67 5.22
N GLY A 30 16.66 -15.15 4.12
CA GLY A 30 16.23 -16.38 3.46
C GLY A 30 15.07 -16.16 2.49
N LEU A 31 14.45 -17.26 2.04
CA LEU A 31 13.37 -17.21 1.05
C LEU A 31 12.12 -16.51 1.60
N PRO A 32 11.43 -15.68 0.79
CA PRO A 32 10.18 -15.06 1.19
C PRO A 32 9.09 -16.11 1.32
N HIS A 33 8.35 -16.06 2.43
CA HIS A 33 7.21 -16.95 2.67
C HIS A 33 5.93 -16.48 1.97
N LEU A 34 5.83 -15.17 1.69
CA LEU A 34 4.65 -14.54 1.10
C LEU A 34 5.11 -13.58 -0.02
N PHE A 35 4.46 -13.70 -1.18
CA PHE A 35 4.58 -12.74 -2.27
C PHE A 35 3.17 -12.43 -2.77
N PHE A 36 2.77 -11.16 -2.71
CA PHE A 36 1.44 -10.74 -3.16
C PHE A 36 1.47 -9.30 -3.68
N THR A 37 0.54 -8.98 -4.57
CA THR A 37 0.32 -7.62 -5.07
C THR A 37 -0.85 -7.01 -4.32
N PHE A 38 -0.62 -5.86 -3.68
CA PHE A 38 -1.67 -5.11 -2.99
C PHE A 38 -2.21 -4.02 -3.90
N ASN A 39 -3.48 -4.11 -4.29
CA ASN A 39 -4.12 -3.13 -5.18
C ASN A 39 -5.54 -2.78 -4.71
N PRO A 40 -5.69 -1.93 -3.68
CA PRO A 40 -6.98 -1.48 -3.20
C PRO A 40 -7.63 -0.55 -4.22
N SER A 41 -8.90 -0.79 -4.57
CA SER A 41 -9.62 0.05 -5.53
C SER A 41 -10.19 1.31 -4.86
N ALA A 42 -9.61 2.47 -5.13
CA ALA A 42 -10.11 3.76 -4.64
C ALA A 42 -11.55 4.05 -5.11
N ALA A 43 -11.85 3.78 -6.39
CA ALA A 43 -13.16 4.04 -6.99
C ALA A 43 -14.32 3.25 -6.34
N HIS A 44 -14.02 2.13 -5.70
CA HIS A 44 -15.04 1.29 -5.05
C HIS A 44 -14.92 1.30 -3.51
N SER A 45 -14.04 2.13 -2.96
CA SER A 45 -13.78 2.19 -1.53
C SER A 45 -14.59 3.30 -0.85
N PRO A 46 -15.38 2.99 0.20
CA PRO A 46 -16.05 4.01 1.01
C PRO A 46 -15.05 4.90 1.75
N ILE A 47 -13.89 4.34 2.13
CA ILE A 47 -12.80 5.08 2.81
C ILE A 47 -12.28 6.19 1.90
N PHE A 48 -12.08 5.89 0.61
CA PHE A 48 -11.63 6.90 -0.36
C PHE A 48 -12.65 8.05 -0.49
N GLN A 49 -13.96 7.75 -0.49
CA GLN A 49 -14.98 8.81 -0.57
C GLN A 49 -14.90 9.77 0.63
N VAL A 50 -14.64 9.24 1.84
CA VAL A 50 -14.41 10.06 3.03
C VAL A 50 -13.11 10.86 2.92
N MET A 51 -12.02 10.25 2.44
CA MET A 51 -10.75 10.95 2.24
C MET A 51 -10.83 12.06 1.19
N TYR A 52 -11.67 11.88 0.17
CA TYR A 52 -12.00 12.91 -0.82
C TYR A 52 -12.84 14.07 -0.22
N GLY A 53 -13.44 13.87 0.95
CA GLY A 53 -14.21 14.89 1.67
C GLY A 53 -15.73 14.68 1.64
N ASP A 54 -16.23 13.51 1.25
CA ASP A 54 -17.66 13.22 1.33
C ASP A 54 -18.09 12.93 2.78
N SER A 55 -18.75 13.91 3.40
CA SER A 55 -19.31 13.81 4.76
C SER A 55 -20.60 12.99 4.85
N SER A 56 -21.19 12.57 3.72
CA SER A 56 -22.41 11.73 3.71
C SER A 56 -22.13 10.24 3.93
N VAL A 57 -20.87 9.82 3.80
CA VAL A 57 -20.46 8.42 3.95
C VAL A 57 -20.19 8.11 5.41
N ASP A 58 -21.05 7.28 5.99
CA ASP A 58 -20.89 6.76 7.35
C ASP A 58 -20.10 5.44 7.35
N LEU A 59 -18.84 5.50 7.80
CA LEU A 59 -17.96 4.33 7.93
C LEU A 59 -18.27 3.43 9.13
N THR A 60 -19.14 3.86 10.05
CA THR A 60 -19.58 3.01 11.17
C THR A 60 -20.66 2.02 10.74
N SER A 61 -21.36 2.31 9.64
CA SER A 61 -22.30 1.38 9.02
C SER A 61 -21.57 0.19 8.41
N HIS A 62 -22.09 -1.02 8.64
CA HIS A 62 -21.58 -2.25 8.02
C HIS A 62 -21.64 -2.20 6.49
N PHE A 63 -22.63 -1.50 5.94
CA PHE A 63 -22.77 -1.26 4.49
C PHE A 63 -23.01 0.23 4.26
N PRO A 64 -21.94 1.04 4.16
CA PRO A 64 -22.05 2.46 3.91
C PRO A 64 -22.80 2.71 2.60
N ARG A 65 -23.77 3.61 2.62
CA ARG A 65 -24.46 4.02 1.39
C ARG A 65 -23.52 4.92 0.59
N LEU A 66 -23.25 4.53 -0.64
CA LEU A 66 -22.41 5.29 -1.56
C LEU A 66 -23.23 5.95 -2.65
N ILE A 67 -22.67 7.01 -3.22
CA ILE A 67 -23.16 7.68 -4.42
C ILE A 67 -23.08 6.74 -5.65
N ALA A 68 -23.67 7.16 -6.78
CA ALA A 68 -23.65 6.34 -7.99
C ALA A 68 -22.23 6.11 -8.52
N GLY A 69 -21.96 4.94 -9.11
CA GLY A 69 -20.62 4.55 -9.56
C GLY A 69 -19.95 5.50 -10.55
N ARG A 70 -20.72 6.20 -11.39
CA ARG A 70 -20.19 7.27 -12.27
C ARG A 70 -19.52 8.38 -11.46
N GLU A 71 -20.16 8.78 -10.37
CA GLU A 71 -19.68 9.88 -9.53
C GLU A 71 -18.42 9.49 -8.76
N HIS A 72 -18.25 8.21 -8.40
CA HIS A 72 -16.98 7.72 -7.84
C HIS A 72 -15.80 7.95 -8.77
N ALA A 73 -15.97 7.61 -10.06
CA ALA A 73 -14.92 7.76 -11.06
C ALA A 73 -14.59 9.24 -11.30
N LEU A 74 -15.61 10.11 -11.28
CA LEU A 74 -15.42 11.56 -11.40
C LEU A 74 -14.63 12.12 -10.21
N ARG A 75 -14.95 11.72 -8.98
CA ARG A 75 -14.22 12.15 -7.78
C ARG A 75 -12.77 11.67 -7.78
N LEU A 76 -12.55 10.41 -8.15
CA LEU A 76 -11.19 9.87 -8.33
C LEU A 76 -10.38 10.67 -9.36
N ALA A 77 -10.99 11.00 -10.50
CA ALA A 77 -10.34 11.79 -11.53
C ALA A 77 -10.13 13.26 -11.10
N HIS A 78 -11.01 13.78 -10.26
CA HIS A 78 -10.94 15.15 -9.75
C HIS A 78 -9.80 15.35 -8.74
N ASP A 79 -9.58 14.37 -7.85
CA ASP A 79 -8.48 14.41 -6.88
C ASP A 79 -7.67 13.10 -6.89
N PRO A 80 -6.72 12.97 -7.83
CA PRO A 80 -5.82 11.82 -7.87
C PRO A 80 -4.81 11.81 -6.72
N VAL A 81 -4.59 12.94 -6.03
CA VAL A 81 -3.68 13.00 -4.87
C VAL A 81 -4.32 12.29 -3.68
N ALA A 82 -5.61 12.55 -3.41
CA ALA A 82 -6.37 11.80 -2.41
C ALA A 82 -6.37 10.29 -2.69
N ALA A 83 -6.28 9.87 -3.96
CA ALA A 83 -6.20 8.46 -4.32
C ALA A 83 -4.84 7.84 -3.98
N ALA A 84 -3.75 8.60 -4.16
CA ALA A 84 -2.42 8.19 -3.72
C ALA A 84 -2.35 8.11 -2.18
N ASP A 85 -2.91 9.09 -1.48
CA ASP A 85 -3.01 9.08 -0.02
C ASP A 85 -3.84 7.88 0.48
N PHE A 86 -4.93 7.55 -0.22
CA PHE A 86 -5.74 6.36 0.07
C PHE A 86 -4.94 5.07 -0.12
N PHE A 87 -4.15 4.98 -1.19
CA PHE A 87 -3.27 3.82 -1.40
C PHE A 87 -2.25 3.70 -0.26
N GLU A 88 -1.57 4.80 0.10
CA GLU A 88 -0.60 4.83 1.20
C GLU A 88 -1.25 4.42 2.53
N PHE A 89 -2.40 5.02 2.86
CA PHE A 89 -3.18 4.69 4.03
C PHE A 89 -3.54 3.21 4.07
N SER A 90 -4.01 2.65 2.96
CA SER A 90 -4.51 1.27 2.88
C SER A 90 -3.42 0.24 3.13
N TRP A 91 -2.25 0.38 2.50
CA TRP A 91 -1.18 -0.62 2.69
C TRP A 91 -0.54 -0.47 4.07
N ARG A 92 -0.36 0.75 4.58
CA ARG A 92 0.13 0.96 5.95
C ARG A 92 -0.81 0.35 6.97
N CYS A 93 -2.12 0.59 6.85
CA CYS A 93 -3.12 -0.01 7.74
C CYS A 93 -3.12 -1.54 7.66
N CYS A 94 -2.99 -2.11 6.46
CA CYS A 94 -2.86 -3.55 6.29
C CYS A 94 -1.64 -4.09 7.06
N PHE A 95 -0.46 -3.47 6.88
CA PHE A 95 0.76 -3.92 7.54
C PHE A 95 0.73 -3.71 9.05
N GLU A 96 0.22 -2.58 9.51
CA GLU A 96 0.17 -2.25 10.94
C GLU A 96 -0.86 -3.11 11.69
N TYR A 97 -2.09 -3.14 11.21
CA TYR A 97 -3.19 -3.77 11.96
C TYR A 97 -3.42 -5.23 11.62
N LEU A 98 -3.28 -5.63 10.35
CA LEU A 98 -3.49 -7.03 9.96
C LEU A 98 -2.21 -7.86 10.13
N LEU A 99 -1.07 -7.29 9.74
CA LEU A 99 0.21 -8.00 9.79
C LEU A 99 1.05 -7.70 11.03
N GLY A 100 0.61 -6.76 11.88
CA GLY A 100 1.25 -6.47 13.16
C GLY A 100 2.65 -5.88 12.99
N TRP A 101 2.87 -5.02 11.99
CA TRP A 101 4.15 -4.32 11.79
C TRP A 101 4.17 -2.95 12.47
N ASP A 102 5.19 -2.68 13.28
CA ASP A 102 5.42 -1.36 13.85
C ASP A 102 6.39 -0.57 12.96
N PHE A 103 5.85 0.41 12.23
CA PHE A 103 6.63 1.28 11.35
C PHE A 103 7.62 2.19 12.09
N LYS A 104 7.36 2.54 13.35
CA LYS A 104 8.28 3.38 14.14
C LYS A 104 9.45 2.55 14.67
N ALA A 105 9.17 1.33 15.11
CA ALA A 105 10.19 0.42 15.63
C ALA A 105 10.94 -0.37 14.54
N GLY A 106 10.39 -0.43 13.32
CA GLY A 106 10.99 -1.17 12.20
C GLY A 106 10.99 -2.68 12.41
N LYS A 107 9.99 -3.21 13.12
CA LYS A 107 9.86 -4.63 13.45
C LYS A 107 8.41 -5.01 13.71
N SER A 108 8.11 -6.30 13.80
CA SER A 108 6.80 -6.73 14.27
C SER A 108 6.50 -6.28 15.71
N SER A 109 5.22 -6.02 15.95
CA SER A 109 4.65 -5.81 17.27
C SER A 109 4.86 -7.04 18.16
N ALA A 110 4.76 -6.83 19.48
CA ALA A 110 4.90 -7.92 20.45
C ALA A 110 3.82 -8.99 20.32
N ALA A 111 2.65 -8.66 19.76
CA ALA A 111 1.57 -9.62 19.51
C ALA A 111 1.71 -10.36 18.17
N GLY A 112 2.48 -9.81 17.23
CA GLY A 112 2.49 -10.26 15.84
C GLY A 112 1.19 -9.91 15.10
N GLY A 113 1.01 -10.46 13.91
CA GLY A 113 -0.21 -10.33 13.13
C GLY A 113 -0.75 -11.66 12.63
N LEU A 114 -1.57 -11.62 11.58
CA LEU A 114 -2.24 -12.78 11.00
C LEU A 114 -1.29 -13.95 10.67
N PHE A 115 -0.05 -13.65 10.27
CA PHE A 115 0.97 -14.63 9.92
C PHE A 115 2.07 -14.78 10.99
N GLY A 116 1.83 -14.31 12.22
CA GLY A 116 2.82 -14.28 13.29
C GLY A 116 3.74 -13.05 13.21
N HIS A 117 5.00 -13.20 13.61
CA HIS A 117 5.99 -12.12 13.56
C HIS A 117 6.70 -12.06 12.21
N ILE A 118 6.62 -10.90 11.57
CA ILE A 118 7.37 -10.57 10.36
C ILE A 118 8.80 -10.19 10.78
N CYS A 119 9.77 -10.91 10.24
CA CYS A 119 11.19 -10.58 10.42
C CYS A 119 11.59 -9.39 9.54
N ALA A 120 11.15 -9.38 8.29
CA ALA A 120 11.34 -8.29 7.34
C ALA A 120 10.31 -8.38 6.21
N PHE A 121 10.08 -7.25 5.54
CA PHE A 121 9.34 -7.20 4.29
C PHE A 121 10.02 -6.21 3.34
N TYR A 122 9.77 -6.40 2.04
CA TYR A 122 10.17 -5.46 1.01
C TYR A 122 8.93 -5.13 0.17
N GLY A 123 8.75 -3.86 -0.17
CA GLY A 123 7.62 -3.38 -0.95
C GLY A 123 8.06 -2.30 -1.93
N SER A 124 7.47 -2.31 -3.13
CA SER A 124 7.65 -1.31 -4.16
C SER A 124 6.30 -1.00 -4.78
N SER A 125 6.08 0.26 -5.15
CA SER A 125 4.96 0.73 -5.96
C SER A 125 5.52 1.41 -7.21
N GLU A 126 4.94 1.14 -8.37
CA GLU A 126 5.23 1.86 -9.63
C GLU A 126 4.01 2.69 -10.04
#